data_AF-A0AAW2LUY8-F1
#
_entry.id   AF-A0AAW2LUY8-F1
#
_cell.length_a   1.000
_cell.length_b   1.000
_cell.length_c   1.000
_cell.angle_alpha   90.00
_cell.angle_beta   90.00
_cell.angle_gamma   90.00
#
_symmetry.space_group_name_H-M   'P 1'
#
loop_
_entity.id
_entity.type
_entity.pdbx_description
1 polymer ?
#
loop_
_entity_poly.entity_id
_entity_poly.type
_entity_poly.pdbx_seq_one_letter_code
_entity_poly.pdbx_strand_id
1 'polypeptide(L)'
;MLNPMEGLEMRRLEEGQFLIRFNDIIDRNQALEGCPRSFEKNVLILNGIGINENPMNVDLDWCEFFIYVHDLPLSKMKFGVASFIGNLIGKFHDIEMDDSG
;
A
#
# COMPACT_ATOMS: atom_id res chain seq x y z
N MET A 1 -1.85 11.00 7.80
CA MET A 1 -0.39 10.95 8.05
C MET A 1 -0.15 10.05 9.26
N LEU A 2 1.01 9.38 9.38
CA LEU A 2 1.29 8.45 10.49
C LEU A 2 1.02 9.14 11.84
N ASN A 3 0.16 8.56 12.67
CA ASN A 3 -0.25 9.13 13.95
C ASN A 3 -0.04 8.10 15.07
N PRO A 4 1.23 7.79 15.40
CA PRO A 4 1.55 6.80 16.42
C PRO A 4 1.16 7.31 17.81
N MET A 5 0.66 6.41 18.66
CA MET A 5 0.34 6.72 20.06
C MET A 5 1.59 6.94 20.90
N GLU A 6 2.63 6.11 20.71
CA GLU A 6 3.87 6.15 21.51
C GLU A 6 5.00 6.92 20.82
N GLY A 7 4.71 7.54 19.68
CA GLY A 7 5.66 8.31 18.89
C GLY A 7 6.52 7.47 17.94
N LEU A 8 7.31 8.17 17.14
CA LEU A 8 8.26 7.59 16.20
C LEU A 8 9.50 8.48 16.07
N GLU A 9 10.59 7.87 15.64
CA GLU A 9 11.79 8.54 15.14
C GLU A 9 11.84 8.37 13.62
N MET A 10 12.22 9.43 12.91
CA MET A 10 12.39 9.40 11.46
C MET A 10 13.77 9.90 11.07
N ARG A 11 14.43 9.16 10.18
CA ARG A 11 15.71 9.53 9.59
C ARG A 11 15.62 9.43 8.08
N ARG A 12 16.02 10.49 7.38
CA ARG A 12 16.19 10.43 5.92
C ARG A 12 17.39 9.55 5.57
N LEU A 13 17.21 8.62 4.64
CA LEU A 13 18.26 7.76 4.11
C LEU A 13 18.87 8.41 2.87
N GLU A 14 18.02 8.70 1.88
CA GLU A 14 18.36 9.41 0.65
C GLU A 14 17.17 10.24 0.15
N GLU A 15 17.17 10.68 -1.11
CA GLU A 15 16.03 11.38 -1.67
C GLU A 15 14.82 10.45 -1.82
N GLY A 16 13.69 10.86 -1.23
CA GLY A 16 12.45 10.08 -1.23
C GLY A 16 12.41 8.89 -0.26
N GLN A 17 13.53 8.51 0.38
CA GLN A 17 13.59 7.37 1.30
C GLN A 17 13.82 7.78 2.76
N PHE A 18 13.03 7.16 3.65
CA PHE A 18 13.05 7.43 5.08
C PHE A 18 13.03 6.12 5.88
N LEU A 19 13.86 6.07 6.92
CA LEU A 19 13.79 5.06 7.95
C LEU A 19 12.89 5.58 9.08
N ILE A 20 11.86 4.81 9.41
CA ILE A 20 10.94 5.12 10.50
C ILE A 20 11.09 4.04 11.55
N ARG A 21 11.38 4.46 12.79
CA ARG A 21 11.41 3.60 13.97
C ARG A 21 10.25 3.97 14.86
N PHE A 22 9.27 3.10 14.94
CA PHE A 22 8.15 3.23 15.88
C PHE A 22 8.59 2.80 17.27
N ASN A 23 8.07 3.50 18.29
CA ASN A 23 8.33 3.14 19.69
C ASN A 23 7.45 1.98 20.18
N ASP A 24 6.35 1.72 19.48
CA ASP A 24 5.42 0.63 19.76
C ASP A 24 5.13 -0.22 18.50
N ILE A 25 4.92 -1.52 18.70
CA ILE A 25 4.70 -2.47 17.61
C ILE A 25 3.29 -2.41 17.02
N ILE A 26 2.29 -2.02 17.82
CA ILE A 26 0.91 -1.84 17.36
C ILE A 26 0.87 -0.64 16.42
N ASP A 27 1.52 0.48 16.79
CA ASP A 27 1.67 1.65 15.92
C ASP A 27 2.35 1.28 14.58
N ARG A 28 3.43 0.48 14.64
CA ARG A 28 4.11 -0.02 13.43
C ARG A 28 3.17 -0.84 12.55
N ASN A 29 2.46 -1.79 13.14
CA ASN A 29 1.60 -2.71 12.37
C ASN A 29 0.43 -1.94 11.74
N GLN A 30 -0.19 -1.01 12.47
CA GLN A 30 -1.22 -0.12 11.93
C GLN A 30 -0.70 0.82 10.83
N ALA A 31 0.58 1.20 10.87
CA ALA A 31 1.19 1.98 9.81
C ALA A 31 1.38 1.17 8.52
N LEU A 32 1.73 -0.11 8.65
CA LEU A 32 1.85 -1.04 7.52
C LEU A 32 0.47 -1.48 6.98
N GLU A 33 -0.53 -1.58 7.85
CA GLU A 33 -1.92 -1.79 7.47
C GLU A 33 -2.51 -0.53 6.81
N GLY A 34 -3.12 -0.70 5.62
CA GLY A 34 -3.70 0.40 4.85
C GLY A 34 -2.69 1.22 4.04
N CYS A 35 -1.54 0.63 3.67
CA CYS A 35 -0.71 1.09 2.57
C CYS A 35 -1.42 0.75 1.24
N PRO A 36 -1.52 1.70 0.29
CA PRO A 36 -0.71 2.90 0.15
C PRO A 36 -1.46 4.12 0.66
N ARG A 37 -0.77 4.94 1.44
CA ARG A 37 -1.34 6.21 1.88
C ARG A 37 -0.90 7.30 0.93
N SER A 38 -1.86 8.05 0.39
CA SER A 38 -1.51 9.27 -0.34
C SER A 38 -1.15 10.39 0.64
N PHE A 39 -0.07 11.10 0.35
CA PHE A 39 0.34 12.32 1.05
C PHE A 39 0.70 13.38 0.01
N GLU A 40 -0.04 14.49 -0.01
CA GLU A 40 0.21 15.61 -0.94
C GLU A 40 0.33 15.19 -2.42
N LYS A 41 -0.57 14.30 -2.87
CA LYS A 41 -0.57 13.69 -4.22
C LYS A 41 0.60 12.74 -4.53
N ASN A 42 1.45 12.46 -3.56
CA ASN A 42 2.46 11.42 -3.63
C ASN A 42 1.95 10.16 -2.94
N VAL A 43 2.40 8.99 -3.39
CA VAL A 43 2.12 7.71 -2.72
C VAL A 43 3.24 7.43 -1.71
N LEU A 44 2.87 7.20 -0.46
CA LEU A 44 3.78 6.71 0.56
C LEU A 44 3.73 5.18 0.57
N ILE A 45 4.86 4.57 0.21
CA ILE A 45 5.08 3.13 0.28
C ILE A 45 5.83 2.84 1.58
N LEU A 46 5.30 1.94 2.39
CA LEU A 46 5.90 1.52 3.65
C LEU A 46 6.13 0.01 3.59
N ASN A 47 7.36 -0.40 3.91
CA ASN A 47 7.71 -1.80 4.01
C ASN A 47 8.46 -2.07 5.32
N GLY A 48 8.26 -3.26 5.87
CA GLY A 48 8.97 -3.71 7.06
C GLY A 48 10.42 -4.07 6.74
N ILE A 49 11.32 -3.75 7.65
CA ILE A 49 12.74 -4.09 7.52
C ILE A 49 13.02 -5.35 8.35
N GLY A 50 13.57 -6.38 7.71
CA GLY A 50 13.97 -7.62 8.34
C GLY A 50 15.17 -7.46 9.28
N ILE A 51 15.37 -8.45 10.15
CA ILE A 51 16.53 -8.49 11.04
C ILE A 51 17.79 -8.64 10.18
N ASN A 52 18.74 -7.70 10.33
CA ASN A 52 19.97 -7.59 9.53
C ASN A 52 19.77 -7.24 8.05
N GLU A 53 18.57 -6.85 7.64
CA GLU A 53 18.35 -6.30 6.30
C GLU A 53 18.90 -4.87 6.23
N ASN A 54 19.53 -4.54 5.11
CA ASN A 54 19.95 -3.17 4.85
C ASN A 54 18.72 -2.33 4.46
N PRO A 55 18.38 -1.25 5.20
CA PRO A 55 17.25 -0.38 4.88
C PRO A 55 17.27 0.17 3.44
N MET A 56 18.46 0.32 2.85
CA MET A 56 18.63 0.81 1.47
C MET A 56 18.24 -0.21 0.40
N ASN A 57 18.14 -1.48 0.76
CA ASN A 57 17.88 -2.59 -0.18
C ASN A 57 16.44 -3.09 -0.09
N VAL A 58 15.61 -2.47 0.74
CA VAL A 58 14.20 -2.85 0.92
C VAL A 58 13.45 -2.47 -0.36
N ASP A 59 12.74 -3.43 -0.94
CA ASP A 59 11.93 -3.20 -2.13
C ASP A 59 10.74 -2.30 -1.80
N LEU A 60 10.68 -1.16 -2.49
CA LEU A 60 9.61 -0.16 -2.42
C LEU A 60 8.98 0.07 -3.80
N ASP A 61 9.18 -0.84 -4.76
CA ASP A 61 8.67 -0.71 -6.13
C ASP A 61 7.19 -1.04 -6.25
N TRP A 62 6.63 -1.77 -5.27
CA TRP A 62 5.25 -2.25 -5.27
C TRP A 62 4.49 -1.78 -4.04
N CYS A 63 3.21 -1.45 -4.24
CA CYS A 63 2.22 -1.32 -3.18
C CYS A 63 0.89 -1.89 -3.66
N GLU A 64 0.11 -2.47 -2.74
CA GLU A 64 -1.26 -2.89 -3.01
C GLU A 64 -2.16 -1.65 -2.97
N PHE A 65 -3.13 -1.49 -3.86
CA PHE A 65 -4.11 -0.39 -3.80
C PHE A 65 -5.43 -0.79 -4.42
N PHE A 66 -6.49 -0.09 -4.01
CA PHE A 66 -7.81 -0.23 -4.62
C PHE A 66 -7.93 0.65 -5.87
N ILE A 67 -8.47 0.06 -6.93
CA ILE A 67 -8.85 0.78 -8.15
C ILE A 67 -10.36 0.77 -8.30
N TYR A 68 -10.94 1.94 -8.58
CA TYR A 68 -12.34 2.06 -8.94
C TYR A 68 -12.45 2.11 -10.46
N VAL A 69 -13.09 1.09 -11.04
CA VAL A 69 -13.38 1.05 -12.48
C VAL A 69 -14.73 1.69 -12.72
N HIS A 70 -14.72 2.90 -13.27
CA HIS A 70 -15.94 3.63 -13.62
C HIS A 70 -16.46 3.22 -15.01
N ASP A 71 -17.76 3.41 -15.22
CA ASP A 71 -18.45 3.18 -16.50
C ASP A 71 -18.32 1.76 -17.08
N LEU A 72 -18.03 0.76 -16.23
CA LEU A 72 -18.03 -0.64 -16.63
C LEU A 72 -19.50 -1.12 -16.79
N PRO A 73 -19.91 -1.61 -17.96
CA PRO A 73 -21.27 -2.12 -18.13
C PRO A 73 -21.56 -3.27 -17.17
N LEU A 74 -22.78 -3.36 -16.62
CA LEU A 74 -23.19 -4.43 -15.69
C LEU A 74 -22.88 -5.83 -16.23
N SER A 75 -23.05 -6.07 -17.53
CA SER A 75 -22.74 -7.36 -18.16
C SER A 75 -21.25 -7.75 -18.13
N LYS A 76 -20.37 -6.80 -17.81
CA LYS A 76 -18.92 -6.92 -17.71
C LYS A 76 -18.42 -6.87 -16.26
N MET A 77 -19.27 -6.61 -15.28
CA MET A 77 -18.94 -6.70 -13.84
C MET A 77 -18.84 -8.17 -13.44
N LYS A 78 -17.73 -8.81 -13.82
CA LYS A 78 -17.46 -10.22 -13.53
C LYS A 78 -16.01 -10.38 -13.13
N PHE A 79 -15.72 -11.33 -12.25
CA PHE A 79 -14.38 -11.61 -11.74
C PHE A 79 -13.32 -11.69 -12.86
N GLY A 80 -13.63 -12.38 -13.96
CA GLY A 80 -12.69 -12.51 -15.08
C GLY A 80 -12.32 -11.18 -15.74
N VAL A 81 -13.23 -10.21 -15.82
CA VAL A 81 -12.96 -8.88 -16.36
C VAL A 81 -12.14 -8.05 -15.36
N ALA A 82 -12.48 -8.11 -14.08
CA ALA A 82 -11.73 -7.43 -13.03
C ALA A 82 -10.28 -7.91 -12.94
N SER A 83 -10.08 -9.24 -12.93
CA SER A 83 -8.75 -9.84 -12.94
C SER A 83 -7.96 -9.46 -14.18
N PHE A 84 -8.60 -9.43 -15.35
CA PHE A 84 -7.96 -8.99 -16.59
C PHE A 84 -7.50 -7.52 -16.51
N ILE A 85 -8.37 -6.60 -16.09
CA ILE A 85 -8.03 -5.18 -15.96
C ILE A 85 -6.94 -4.98 -14.90
N GLY A 86 -7.07 -5.61 -13.73
CA GLY A 86 -6.08 -5.51 -12.65
C GLY A 86 -4.69 -5.98 -13.09
N ASN A 87 -4.62 -7.09 -13.84
CA ASN A 87 -3.37 -7.62 -14.36
C ASN A 87 -2.78 -6.81 -15.54
N LEU A 88 -3.55 -5.93 -16.18
CA LEU A 88 -3.02 -4.96 -17.15
C LEU A 88 -2.31 -3.78 -16.45
N ILE A 89 -2.77 -3.41 -15.25
CA ILE A 89 -2.23 -2.28 -14.48
C ILE A 89 -1.06 -2.72 -13.60
N GLY A 90 -1.17 -3.91 -13.00
CA GLY A 90 -0.16 -4.46 -12.09
C GLY A 90 -0.42 -5.94 -11.83
N LYS A 91 -0.44 -6.33 -10.55
CA LYS A 91 -0.78 -7.69 -10.13
C LYS A 91 -2.15 -7.66 -9.44
N PHE A 92 -3.13 -8.31 -10.03
CA PHE A 92 -4.46 -8.43 -9.41
C PHE A 92 -4.37 -9.24 -8.11
N HIS A 93 -4.93 -8.68 -7.03
CA HIS A 93 -5.01 -9.35 -5.72
C HIS A 93 -6.43 -9.89 -5.49
N ASP A 94 -7.42 -9.01 -5.42
CA ASP A 94 -8.83 -9.36 -5.19
C ASP A 94 -9.77 -8.30 -5.77
N ILE A 95 -11.09 -8.56 -5.73
CA ILE A 95 -12.15 -7.62 -6.05
C ILE A 95 -13.25 -7.64 -4.98
N GLU A 96 -13.61 -6.43 -4.52
CA GLU A 96 -14.84 -6.23 -3.77
C GLU A 96 -16.01 -6.09 -4.76
N MET A 97 -16.92 -7.08 -4.77
CA MET A 97 -18.17 -7.02 -5.50
C MET A 97 -19.31 -6.93 -4.50
N ASP A 98 -20.18 -5.93 -4.65
CA ASP A 98 -21.45 -5.92 -3.92
C ASP A 98 -22.31 -7.10 -4.40
N ASP A 99 -23.08 -7.73 -3.50
CA ASP A 99 -23.97 -8.88 -3.77
C ASP A 99 -25.07 -8.61 -4.84
N SER A 100 -25.04 -7.45 -5.49
CA SER A 100 -26.05 -6.98 -6.44
C SER A 100 -25.74 -7.26 -7.92
N GLY A 101 -24.71 -8.05 -8.27
CA GLY A 101 -24.48 -8.45 -9.67
C GLY A 101 -23.33 -9.42 -9.92
#